data_AF-A0A3A5WBN1-F1
#
_entry.id   AF-A0A3A5WBN1-F1
#
_cell.length_a   1.000
_cell.length_b   1.000
_cell.length_c   1.000
_cell.angle_alpha   90.00
_cell.angle_beta   90.00
_cell.angle_gamma   90.00
#
_symmetry.space_group_name_H-M   'P 1'
#
loop_
_entity.id
_entity.type
_entity.pdbx_description
1 polymer ?
#
loop_
_entity_poly.entity_id
_entity_poly.type
_entity_poly.pdbx_seq_one_letter_code
_entity_poly.pdbx_strand_id
1 'polypeptide(L)'
;MERSGFHHMGDASKPLPVLDRMMLHLGHVDPAGRGSKPVQQTQGGLAEGIGIQRKHVPRAVRKLVERGSIKLVLQRVDGHRQRLRVHVLTASGLEDVKRLRTEHAANPVETARGRELALDVIDDGRLHEVRSGVPPVSKSEPSSDAHLNTVERAARLLGCSEEELNALMEEPRHQPTDDAATLEGAEAVFLACFHTALNDAVITEDEEAILTRLNAELGPFDGALMSHVVNLLHDMMK
;
A
#
# COMPACT_ATOMS: atom_id res chain seq x y z
N MET A 1 38.35 12.36 29.39
CA MET A 1 38.99 11.65 28.25
C MET A 1 38.69 10.19 28.50
N GLU A 2 37.93 9.45 27.69
CA GLU A 2 37.64 9.54 26.26
C GLU A 2 36.20 9.10 25.96
N ARG A 3 35.77 9.42 24.74
CA ARG A 3 34.43 9.24 24.19
C ARG A 3 34.29 7.87 23.53
N SER A 4 33.04 7.44 23.44
CA SER A 4 32.43 6.85 22.24
C SER A 4 32.76 5.40 21.89
N GLY A 5 31.72 4.57 22.01
CA GLY A 5 31.47 3.42 21.14
C GLY A 5 29.98 3.39 20.82
N PHE A 6 29.50 4.35 20.02
CA PHE A 6 28.17 4.30 19.43
C PHE A 6 28.08 3.07 18.51
N HIS A 7 27.14 2.18 18.82
CA HIS A 7 26.75 1.08 17.95
C HIS A 7 26.34 1.62 16.57
N HIS A 8 27.02 1.15 15.52
CA HIS A 8 26.52 1.20 14.15
C HIS A 8 25.32 0.26 14.06
N MET A 9 24.12 0.82 14.20
CA MET A 9 22.87 0.12 13.90
C MET A 9 22.65 0.22 12.39
N GLY A 10 22.41 -0.93 11.74
CA GLY A 10 22.46 -1.11 10.30
C GLY A 10 21.65 -0.09 9.50
N ASP A 11 22.26 0.43 8.44
CA ASP A 11 21.69 1.32 7.45
C ASP A 11 20.66 0.54 6.60
N ALA A 12 19.48 0.29 7.17
CA ALA A 12 18.36 -0.37 6.49
C ALA A 12 17.74 0.61 5.49
N SER A 13 17.66 0.22 4.22
CA SER A 13 16.96 0.99 3.18
C SER A 13 15.51 1.24 3.61
N LYS A 14 15.08 2.50 3.72
CA LYS A 14 13.70 2.82 4.12
C LYS A 14 12.82 2.89 2.87
N PRO A 15 11.80 2.03 2.74
CA PRO A 15 10.91 2.07 1.58
C PRO A 15 10.15 3.40 1.52
N LEU A 16 10.00 3.95 0.32
CA LEU A 16 9.25 5.18 0.10
C LEU A 16 7.73 4.90 0.13
N PRO A 17 6.96 5.60 0.99
CA PRO A 17 5.51 5.49 1.01
C PRO A 17 4.89 5.82 -0.36
N VAL A 18 3.76 5.18 -0.68
CA VAL A 18 3.08 5.35 -1.99
C VAL A 18 2.67 6.81 -2.25
N LEU A 19 2.19 7.50 -1.22
CA LEU A 19 1.80 8.92 -1.34
C LEU A 19 3.00 9.80 -1.66
N ASP A 20 4.13 9.57 -0.98
CA ASP A 20 5.36 10.32 -1.18
C ASP A 20 5.92 10.06 -2.57
N ARG A 21 5.94 8.79 -3.02
CA ARG A 21 6.30 8.43 -4.39
C ARG A 21 5.43 9.16 -5.43
N MET A 22 4.12 9.21 -5.22
CA MET A 22 3.20 9.91 -6.12
C MET A 22 3.47 11.41 -6.17
N MET A 23 3.69 12.05 -5.02
CA MET A 23 4.01 13.47 -4.94
C MET A 23 5.35 13.79 -5.60
N LEU A 24 6.39 12.99 -5.32
CA LEU A 24 7.73 13.16 -5.88
C LEU A 24 7.74 12.93 -7.41
N HIS A 25 7.03 11.91 -7.90
CA HIS A 25 6.83 11.69 -9.32
C HIS A 25 6.14 12.87 -10.00
N LEU A 26 5.04 13.37 -9.43
CA LEU A 26 4.33 14.53 -9.97
C LEU A 26 5.22 15.77 -10.01
N GLY A 27 6.04 15.98 -8.97
CA GLY A 27 7.02 17.07 -8.92
C GLY A 27 8.11 16.96 -9.98
N HIS A 28 8.52 15.73 -10.32
CA HIS A 28 9.47 15.49 -11.40
C HIS A 28 8.88 15.73 -12.80
N VAL A 29 7.68 15.22 -13.07
CA VAL A 29 7.06 15.30 -14.42
C VAL A 29 6.42 16.66 -14.71
N ASP A 30 6.02 17.39 -13.67
CA ASP A 30 5.41 18.71 -13.76
C ASP A 30 5.85 19.64 -12.60
N PRO A 31 7.11 20.09 -12.60
CA PRO A 31 7.66 20.94 -11.53
C PRO A 31 6.92 22.27 -11.33
N ALA A 32 6.16 22.71 -12.33
CA ALA A 32 5.41 23.96 -12.29
C ALA A 32 3.92 23.78 -11.97
N GLY A 33 3.43 22.55 -11.84
CA GLY A 33 2.00 22.27 -11.62
C GLY A 33 1.11 22.82 -12.75
N ARG A 34 1.57 22.74 -14.00
CA ARG A 34 0.86 23.26 -15.19
C ARG A 34 0.21 22.19 -16.06
N GLY A 35 0.41 20.92 -15.75
CA GLY A 35 -0.01 19.81 -16.59
C GLY A 35 0.95 19.57 -17.76
N SER A 36 2.26 19.79 -17.60
CA SER A 36 3.21 19.76 -18.73
C SER A 36 3.42 18.38 -19.37
N LYS A 37 3.12 17.29 -18.65
CA LYS A 37 3.26 15.91 -19.16
C LYS A 37 1.97 15.12 -18.92
N PRO A 38 0.92 15.37 -19.72
CA PRO A 38 -0.44 14.90 -19.43
C PRO A 38 -0.57 13.38 -19.32
N VAL A 39 0.18 12.61 -20.12
CA VAL A 39 0.17 11.14 -20.13
C VAL A 39 0.61 10.60 -18.76
N GLN A 40 1.74 11.10 -18.24
CA GLN A 40 2.34 10.68 -16.97
C GLN A 40 1.54 11.15 -15.74
N GLN A 41 0.64 12.11 -15.93
CA GLN A 41 -0.25 12.64 -14.92
C GLN A 41 -1.64 11.97 -14.93
N THR A 42 -1.92 11.06 -15.87
CA THR A 42 -3.11 10.22 -15.81
C THR A 42 -2.99 9.16 -14.71
N GLN A 43 -4.10 8.49 -14.35
CA GLN A 43 -4.02 7.36 -13.41
C GLN A 43 -3.13 6.22 -13.92
N GLY A 44 -3.09 5.99 -15.24
CA GLY A 44 -2.22 4.99 -15.85
C GLY A 44 -0.75 5.38 -15.73
N GLY A 45 -0.43 6.63 -16.09
CA GLY A 45 0.93 7.15 -16.00
C GLY A 45 1.45 7.27 -14.56
N LEU A 46 0.56 7.59 -13.61
CA LEU A 46 0.90 7.55 -12.18
C LEU A 46 1.23 6.13 -11.71
N ALA A 47 0.40 5.14 -12.08
CA ALA A 47 0.62 3.73 -11.73
C ALA A 47 1.99 3.24 -12.23
N GLU A 48 2.26 3.48 -13.51
CA GLU A 48 3.51 3.12 -14.16
C GLU A 48 4.70 3.84 -13.54
N GLY A 49 4.61 5.16 -13.37
CA GLY A 49 5.71 5.99 -12.88
C GLY A 49 6.16 5.68 -11.45
N ILE A 50 5.23 5.25 -10.57
CA ILE A 50 5.54 4.96 -9.17
C ILE A 50 5.64 3.46 -8.85
N GLY A 51 5.39 2.60 -9.83
CA GLY A 51 5.48 1.15 -9.69
C GLY A 51 4.38 0.53 -8.83
N ILE A 52 3.11 0.95 -9.01
CA ILE A 52 1.95 0.31 -8.35
C ILE A 52 0.89 -0.14 -9.36
N GLN A 53 0.00 -1.04 -8.95
CA GLN A 53 -1.14 -1.42 -9.79
C GLN A 53 -2.13 -0.28 -9.95
N ARG A 54 -2.67 -0.11 -11.16
CA ARG A 54 -3.61 0.98 -11.50
C ARG A 54 -4.86 1.04 -10.62
N LYS A 55 -5.36 -0.10 -10.14
CA LYS A 55 -6.54 -0.17 -9.26
C LYS A 55 -6.33 0.51 -7.90
N HIS A 56 -5.07 0.72 -7.50
CA HIS A 56 -4.68 1.34 -6.23
C HIS A 56 -4.51 2.86 -6.31
N VAL A 57 -4.33 3.39 -7.52
CA VAL A 57 -4.13 4.84 -7.75
C VAL A 57 -5.30 5.71 -7.28
N PRO A 58 -6.60 5.36 -7.53
CA PRO A 58 -7.71 6.22 -7.14
C PRO A 58 -7.73 6.55 -5.65
N ARG A 59 -7.37 5.60 -4.79
CA ARG A 59 -7.34 5.77 -3.34
C ARG A 59 -6.25 6.76 -2.91
N ALA A 60 -5.04 6.58 -3.43
CA ALA A 60 -3.91 7.49 -3.17
C ALA A 60 -4.21 8.91 -3.65
N VAL A 61 -4.73 9.04 -4.87
CA VAL A 61 -5.14 10.33 -5.44
C VAL A 61 -6.20 11.00 -4.58
N ARG A 62 -7.21 10.25 -4.11
CA ARG A 62 -8.28 10.79 -3.27
C ARG A 62 -7.72 11.42 -1.99
N LYS A 63 -6.83 10.72 -1.28
CA LYS A 63 -6.16 11.26 -0.07
C LYS A 63 -5.41 12.57 -0.37
N LEU A 64 -4.71 12.67 -1.50
CA LEU A 64 -3.95 13.88 -1.88
C LEU A 64 -4.83 15.04 -2.34
N VAL A 65 -5.99 14.75 -2.93
CA VAL A 65 -6.99 15.76 -3.31
C VAL A 65 -7.71 16.29 -2.06
N GLU A 66 -8.10 15.42 -1.14
CA GLU A 66 -8.73 15.81 0.14
C GLU A 66 -7.81 16.69 0.99
N ARG A 67 -6.50 16.44 0.94
CA ARG A 67 -5.46 17.27 1.58
C ARG A 67 -5.14 18.57 0.83
N GLY A 68 -5.69 18.76 -0.38
CA GLY A 68 -5.45 19.95 -1.20
C GLY A 68 -4.08 19.99 -1.89
N SER A 69 -3.28 18.92 -1.85
CA SER A 69 -1.96 18.84 -2.49
C SER A 69 -2.07 18.65 -4.01
N ILE A 70 -3.16 18.05 -4.50
CA ILE A 70 -3.39 17.78 -5.93
C ILE A 70 -4.77 18.30 -6.35
N LYS A 71 -4.89 18.75 -7.60
CA LYS A 71 -6.16 19.02 -8.29
C LYS A 71 -6.29 18.19 -9.57
N LEU A 72 -7.52 17.92 -9.98
CA LEU A 72 -7.82 17.26 -11.25
C LEU A 72 -8.12 18.31 -12.33
N VAL A 73 -7.49 18.17 -13.48
CA VAL A 73 -7.71 19.04 -14.65
C VAL A 73 -8.04 18.16 -15.85
N LEU A 74 -8.98 18.58 -16.69
CA LEU A 74 -9.22 17.93 -17.98
C LEU A 74 -8.21 18.45 -19.00
N GLN A 75 -7.41 17.57 -19.58
CA GLN A 75 -6.39 17.95 -20.56
C GLN A 75 -6.39 17.01 -21.76
N ARG A 76 -5.96 17.52 -22.92
CA ARG A 76 -5.71 16.68 -24.08
C ARG A 76 -4.46 15.85 -23.78
N VAL A 77 -4.55 14.56 -24.02
CA VAL A 77 -3.46 13.61 -23.79
C VAL A 77 -3.15 12.93 -25.11
N ASP A 78 -1.88 12.93 -25.49
CA ASP A 78 -1.44 12.28 -26.72
C ASP A 78 -1.73 10.78 -26.68
N GLY A 79 -2.11 10.21 -27.82
CA GLY A 79 -2.57 8.82 -27.90
C GLY A 79 -4.04 8.60 -27.49
N HIS A 80 -4.73 9.63 -26.96
CA HIS A 80 -6.14 9.54 -26.62
C HIS A 80 -7.00 10.48 -27.48
N ARG A 81 -8.13 9.95 -27.97
CA ARG A 81 -9.09 10.73 -28.79
C ARG A 81 -9.87 11.77 -27.97
N GLN A 82 -9.95 11.60 -26.64
CA GLN A 82 -10.72 12.46 -25.74
C GLN A 82 -9.81 13.09 -24.67
N ARG A 83 -10.27 14.20 -24.09
CA ARG A 83 -9.61 14.82 -22.93
C ARG A 83 -9.69 13.87 -21.73
N LEU A 84 -8.59 13.70 -21.03
CA LEU A 84 -8.52 12.88 -19.83
C LEU A 84 -8.33 13.75 -18.59
N ARG A 85 -8.69 13.19 -17.42
CA ARG A 85 -8.35 13.77 -16.13
C ARG A 85 -6.87 13.54 -15.83
N VAL A 86 -6.15 14.62 -15.63
CA VAL A 86 -4.75 14.64 -15.20
C VAL A 86 -4.64 15.21 -13.80
N HIS A 87 -3.69 14.69 -13.03
CA HIS A 87 -3.45 15.05 -11.64
C HIS A 87 -2.29 16.04 -11.59
N VAL A 88 -2.55 17.23 -11.08
CA VAL A 88 -1.62 18.35 -11.12
C VAL A 88 -1.41 18.87 -9.70
N LEU A 89 -0.16 19.18 -9.35
CA LEU A 89 0.17 19.75 -8.05
C LEU A 89 -0.49 21.13 -7.87
N THR A 90 -0.97 21.41 -6.67
CA THR A 90 -1.37 22.76 -6.26
C THR A 90 -0.16 23.53 -5.73
N ALA A 91 -0.34 24.81 -5.37
CA ALA A 91 0.71 25.55 -4.67
C ALA A 91 1.13 24.86 -3.36
N SER A 92 0.17 24.36 -2.57
CA SER A 92 0.45 23.56 -1.38
C SER A 92 1.18 22.27 -1.71
N GLY A 93 0.77 21.59 -2.79
CA GLY A 93 1.43 20.36 -3.24
C GLY A 93 2.89 20.57 -3.65
N LEU A 94 3.23 21.71 -4.24
CA LEU A 94 4.62 22.05 -4.55
C LEU A 94 5.47 22.23 -3.29
N GLU A 95 4.92 22.86 -2.24
CA GLU A 95 5.60 22.97 -0.95
C GLU A 95 5.74 21.59 -0.27
N ASP A 96 4.73 20.73 -0.38
CA ASP A 96 4.80 19.35 0.09
C ASP A 96 5.91 18.57 -0.61
N VAL A 97 6.05 18.72 -1.94
CA VAL A 97 7.15 18.09 -2.70
C VAL A 97 8.51 18.61 -2.22
N LYS A 98 8.67 19.92 -2.01
CA LYS A 98 9.94 20.46 -1.50
C LYS A 98 10.30 19.86 -0.14
N ARG A 99 9.33 19.78 0.76
CA ARG A 99 9.50 19.15 2.08
C ARG A 99 9.90 17.68 1.95
N LEU A 100 9.18 16.90 1.13
CA LEU A 100 9.50 15.49 0.87
C LEU A 100 10.88 15.30 0.27
N ARG A 101 11.32 16.20 -0.63
CA ARG A 101 12.70 16.16 -1.16
C ARG A 101 13.73 16.39 -0.06
N THR A 102 13.49 17.28 0.89
CA THR A 102 14.38 17.45 2.06
C THR A 102 14.37 16.21 2.95
N GLU A 103 13.20 15.66 3.26
CA GLU A 103 13.05 14.47 4.12
C GLU A 103 13.74 13.23 3.53
N HIS A 104 13.70 13.07 2.20
CA HIS A 104 14.27 11.91 1.51
C HIS A 104 15.65 12.17 0.87
N ALA A 105 16.29 13.32 1.15
CA ALA A 105 17.55 13.70 0.52
C ALA A 105 18.68 12.68 0.73
N ALA A 106 18.72 12.07 1.91
CA ALA A 106 19.71 11.05 2.27
C ALA A 106 19.08 9.66 2.38
N ASN A 107 17.89 9.42 1.83
CA ASN A 107 17.21 8.14 1.95
C ASN A 107 17.75 7.14 0.90
N PRO A 108 18.44 6.06 1.30
CA PRO A 108 18.83 5.01 0.39
C PRO A 108 17.65 4.09 0.07
N VAL A 109 17.48 3.76 -1.21
CA VAL A 109 16.47 2.85 -1.74
C VAL A 109 17.13 1.71 -2.50
N GLU A 110 16.52 0.53 -2.46
CA GLU A 110 16.96 -0.62 -3.25
C GLU A 110 16.28 -0.59 -4.63
N THR A 111 17.07 -0.68 -5.68
CA THR A 111 16.59 -0.80 -7.08
C THR A 111 17.12 -2.09 -7.71
N ALA A 112 16.73 -2.36 -8.96
CA ALA A 112 17.33 -3.44 -9.73
C ALA A 112 18.85 -3.26 -9.97
N ARG A 113 19.37 -2.04 -9.82
CA ARG A 113 20.80 -1.70 -10.00
C ARG A 113 21.59 -1.74 -8.69
N GLY A 114 20.92 -2.06 -7.58
CA GLY A 114 21.46 -2.04 -6.23
C GLY A 114 20.97 -0.84 -5.45
N ARG A 115 21.76 -0.43 -4.45
CA ARG A 115 21.41 0.63 -3.51
C ARG A 115 21.71 2.01 -4.11
N GLU A 116 20.70 2.84 -4.25
CA GLU A 116 20.77 4.19 -4.82
C GLU A 116 20.09 5.21 -3.90
N LEU A 117 20.35 6.51 -4.07
CA LEU A 117 19.58 7.54 -3.35
C LEU A 117 18.20 7.71 -3.96
N ALA A 118 17.18 7.85 -3.12
CA ALA A 118 15.80 8.05 -3.53
C ALA A 118 15.64 9.16 -4.57
N LEU A 119 16.26 10.32 -4.32
CA LEU A 119 16.14 11.48 -5.19
C LEU A 119 16.81 11.28 -6.55
N ASP A 120 17.94 10.59 -6.61
CA ASP A 120 18.62 10.31 -7.88
C ASP A 120 17.75 9.43 -8.77
N VAL A 121 17.13 8.39 -8.18
CA VAL A 121 16.19 7.50 -8.87
C VAL A 121 14.95 8.26 -9.36
N ILE A 122 14.45 9.21 -8.56
CA ILE A 122 13.30 10.06 -8.93
C ILE A 122 13.65 11.00 -10.08
N ASP A 123 14.79 11.68 -9.99
CA ASP A 123 15.22 12.67 -10.98
C ASP A 123 15.59 12.03 -12.31
N ASP A 124 15.97 10.75 -12.31
CA ASP A 124 16.11 9.93 -13.51
C ASP A 124 14.77 9.42 -14.09
N GLY A 125 13.64 9.66 -13.41
CA GLY A 125 12.33 9.12 -13.80
C GLY A 125 12.20 7.61 -13.58
N ARG A 126 13.07 7.02 -12.75
CA ARG A 126 13.17 5.58 -12.49
C ARG A 126 12.47 5.16 -11.19
N LEU A 127 11.56 5.98 -10.66
CA LEU A 127 10.89 5.70 -9.40
C LEU A 127 10.13 4.35 -9.37
N HIS A 128 9.71 3.86 -10.54
CA HIS A 128 9.13 2.52 -10.72
C HIS A 128 10.11 1.36 -10.47
N GLU A 129 11.43 1.61 -10.54
CA GLU A 129 12.49 0.65 -10.23
C GLU A 129 12.72 0.51 -8.71
N VAL A 130 12.19 1.45 -7.91
CA VAL A 130 12.30 1.38 -6.45
C VAL A 130 11.55 0.16 -5.97
N ARG A 131 12.32 -0.82 -5.51
CA ARG A 131 11.77 -1.96 -4.78
C ARG A 131 11.24 -1.39 -3.47
N SER A 132 9.93 -1.20 -3.41
CA SER A 132 9.23 -1.48 -2.15
C SER A 132 9.71 -2.88 -1.74
N GLY A 133 9.85 -3.23 -0.46
CA GLY A 133 10.32 -4.56 -0.02
C GLY A 133 9.46 -5.77 -0.48
N VAL A 134 8.71 -5.64 -1.56
CA VAL A 134 7.87 -6.61 -2.24
C VAL A 134 8.34 -6.69 -3.69
N PRO A 135 8.87 -7.84 -4.15
CA PRO A 135 9.13 -8.08 -5.57
C PRO A 135 7.83 -7.92 -6.37
N PRO A 136 7.90 -7.49 -7.65
CA PRO A 136 6.74 -7.54 -8.51
C PRO A 136 6.35 -9.01 -8.68
N VAL A 137 5.24 -9.42 -8.07
CA VAL A 137 4.64 -10.74 -8.29
C VAL A 137 4.13 -10.75 -9.73
N SER A 138 5.00 -11.21 -10.64
CA SER A 138 4.56 -11.87 -11.86
C SER A 138 3.66 -13.03 -11.43
N LYS A 139 2.54 -13.22 -12.14
CA LYS A 139 1.66 -14.37 -11.98
C LYS A 139 2.46 -15.66 -12.15
N SER A 140 2.92 -16.21 -11.04
CA SER A 140 3.49 -17.53 -10.89
C SER A 140 3.12 -17.95 -9.48
N GLU A 141 2.61 -19.18 -9.38
CA GLU A 141 1.93 -19.78 -8.22
C GLU A 141 2.53 -19.38 -6.86
N PRO A 142 1.69 -19.18 -5.83
CA PRO A 142 2.15 -18.64 -4.55
C PRO A 142 3.19 -19.57 -3.93
N SER A 143 4.43 -19.06 -3.76
CA SER A 143 5.44 -19.77 -2.97
C SER A 143 5.08 -19.69 -1.48
N SER A 144 5.54 -20.67 -0.70
CA SER A 144 5.27 -20.80 0.74
C SER A 144 5.58 -19.54 1.56
N ASP A 145 6.48 -18.68 1.09
CA ASP A 145 6.91 -17.47 1.80
C ASP A 145 5.85 -16.34 1.77
N ALA A 146 5.00 -16.29 0.74
CA ALA A 146 3.89 -15.34 0.67
C ALA A 146 2.73 -15.75 1.60
N HIS A 147 2.56 -17.05 1.81
CA HIS A 147 1.58 -17.61 2.74
C HIS A 147 1.95 -17.28 4.20
N LEU A 148 3.23 -17.44 4.56
CA LEU A 148 3.72 -17.08 5.89
C LEU A 148 3.45 -15.61 6.23
N ASN A 149 3.72 -14.69 5.29
CA ASN A 149 3.46 -13.25 5.48
C ASN A 149 1.95 -12.94 5.63
N THR A 150 1.08 -13.67 4.95
CA THR A 150 -0.38 -13.45 5.02
C THR A 150 -0.97 -13.97 6.33
N VAL A 151 -0.54 -15.15 6.78
CA VAL A 151 -0.99 -15.77 8.04
C VAL A 151 -0.46 -14.99 9.25
N GLU A 152 0.81 -14.60 9.26
CA GLU A 152 1.42 -13.75 10.31
C GLU A 152 0.62 -12.46 10.50
N ARG A 153 0.25 -11.82 9.39
CA ARG A 153 -0.50 -10.55 9.40
C ARG A 153 -1.94 -10.73 9.82
N ALA A 154 -2.59 -11.82 9.38
CA ALA A 154 -3.92 -12.17 9.81
C ALA A 154 -3.96 -12.44 11.32
N ALA A 155 -3.03 -13.26 11.84
CA ALA A 155 -2.93 -13.59 13.25
C ALA A 155 -2.74 -12.33 14.12
N ARG A 156 -1.83 -11.44 13.71
CA ARG A 156 -1.59 -10.15 14.39
C ARG A 156 -2.84 -9.26 14.46
N LEU A 157 -3.63 -9.20 13.38
CA LEU A 157 -4.85 -8.38 13.33
C LEU A 157 -6.00 -8.99 14.15
N LEU A 158 -6.06 -10.32 14.18
CA LEU A 158 -7.03 -11.07 14.98
C LEU A 158 -6.63 -11.12 16.47
N GLY A 159 -5.38 -10.77 16.80
CA GLY A 159 -4.88 -10.84 18.17
C GLY A 159 -4.69 -12.26 18.67
N CYS A 160 -4.54 -13.23 17.76
CA CYS A 160 -4.21 -14.62 18.06
C CYS A 160 -2.77 -14.95 17.61
N SER A 161 -2.25 -16.09 18.06
CA SER A 161 -0.95 -16.58 17.60
C SER A 161 -1.04 -17.19 16.20
N GLU A 162 0.09 -17.24 15.50
CA GLU A 162 0.17 -17.92 14.20
C GLU A 162 -0.16 -19.40 14.33
N GLU A 163 0.25 -20.05 15.41
CA GLU A 163 -0.07 -21.45 15.65
C GLU A 163 -1.57 -21.67 15.87
N GLU A 164 -2.25 -20.76 16.59
CA GLU A 164 -3.70 -20.80 16.80
C GLU A 164 -4.45 -20.65 15.47
N LEU A 165 -4.05 -19.69 14.64
CA LEU A 165 -4.68 -19.47 13.33
C LEU A 165 -4.39 -20.61 12.36
N ASN A 166 -3.17 -21.14 12.34
CA ASN A 166 -2.83 -22.31 11.52
C ASN A 166 -3.60 -23.56 11.96
N ALA A 167 -3.76 -23.80 13.27
CA ALA A 167 -4.56 -24.91 13.77
C ALA A 167 -6.03 -24.80 13.31
N LEU A 168 -6.60 -23.59 13.36
CA LEU A 168 -7.94 -23.30 12.84
C LEU A 168 -8.06 -23.52 11.32
N MET A 169 -7.00 -23.25 10.56
CA MET A 169 -6.96 -23.46 9.10
C MET A 169 -6.73 -24.92 8.70
N GLU A 170 -6.01 -25.70 9.52
CA GLU A 170 -5.77 -27.14 9.33
C GLU A 170 -6.95 -28.02 9.78
N GLU A 171 -7.87 -27.47 10.57
CA GLU A 171 -9.08 -28.19 10.99
C GLU A 171 -9.92 -28.62 9.77
N PRO A 172 -10.21 -29.93 9.62
CA PRO A 172 -10.90 -30.46 8.45
C PRO A 172 -12.36 -30.02 8.45
N ARG A 173 -12.67 -28.94 7.71
CA ARG A 173 -14.01 -28.42 7.34
C ARG A 173 -15.15 -29.10 8.13
N HIS A 174 -15.29 -28.74 9.40
CA HIS A 174 -16.43 -29.13 10.22
C HIS A 174 -17.23 -27.90 10.59
N GLN A 175 -17.73 -27.23 9.56
CA GLN A 175 -19.12 -26.85 9.44
C GLN A 175 -19.33 -26.40 7.99
N PRO A 176 -20.43 -26.79 7.32
CA PRO A 176 -20.88 -25.96 6.21
C PRO A 176 -20.96 -24.55 6.78
N THR A 177 -20.38 -23.56 6.10
CA THR A 177 -20.85 -22.20 6.33
C THR A 177 -22.35 -22.30 6.30
N ASP A 178 -23.00 -21.90 7.38
CA ASP A 178 -24.37 -21.50 7.24
C ASP A 178 -24.25 -20.28 6.32
N ASP A 179 -24.34 -20.49 5.01
CA ASP A 179 -24.34 -19.41 4.01
C ASP A 179 -25.51 -18.43 4.30
N ALA A 180 -26.37 -18.77 5.28
CA ALA A 180 -27.40 -17.95 5.90
C ALA A 180 -26.94 -17.08 7.09
N ALA A 181 -25.80 -17.36 7.73
CA ALA A 181 -25.22 -16.53 8.79
C ALA A 181 -24.63 -15.26 8.17
N THR A 182 -25.51 -14.31 7.87
CA THR A 182 -25.11 -13.01 7.39
C THR A 182 -24.44 -12.31 8.58
N LEU A 183 -23.13 -12.04 8.48
CA LEU A 183 -22.49 -11.15 9.45
C LEU A 183 -23.25 -9.82 9.42
N GLU A 184 -23.60 -9.29 10.59
CA GLU A 184 -24.31 -8.01 10.72
C GLU A 184 -23.47 -7.02 11.53
N GLY A 185 -23.71 -5.73 11.30
CA GLY A 185 -23.08 -4.67 12.08
C GLY A 185 -21.56 -4.67 12.00
N ALA A 186 -20.90 -4.68 13.16
CA ALA A 186 -19.45 -4.50 13.28
C ALA A 186 -18.65 -5.68 12.71
N GLU A 187 -19.19 -6.90 12.70
CA GLU A 187 -18.50 -8.10 12.19
C GLU A 187 -18.39 -8.08 10.67
N ALA A 188 -19.46 -7.66 9.98
CA ALA A 188 -19.46 -7.48 8.53
C ALA A 188 -18.49 -6.37 8.10
N VAL A 189 -18.46 -5.28 8.87
CA VAL A 189 -17.53 -4.16 8.64
C VAL A 189 -16.09 -4.62 8.86
N PHE A 190 -15.83 -5.37 9.93
CA PHE A 190 -14.53 -5.96 10.21
C PHE A 190 -14.09 -6.86 9.06
N LEU A 191 -14.91 -7.82 8.62
CA LEU A 191 -14.55 -8.75 7.55
C LEU A 191 -14.28 -8.02 6.22
N ALA A 192 -15.08 -6.99 5.89
CA ALA A 192 -14.86 -6.20 4.69
C ALA A 192 -13.55 -5.39 4.73
N CYS A 193 -13.25 -4.76 5.88
CA CYS A 193 -11.98 -4.06 6.10
C CYS A 193 -10.80 -5.03 6.08
N PHE A 194 -10.95 -6.18 6.72
CA PHE A 194 -9.94 -7.23 6.82
C PHE A 194 -9.59 -7.80 5.44
N HIS A 195 -10.61 -8.17 4.64
CA HIS A 195 -10.43 -8.58 3.25
C HIS A 195 -9.73 -7.51 2.41
N THR A 196 -10.13 -6.24 2.55
CA THR A 196 -9.50 -5.13 1.83
C THR A 196 -8.02 -5.00 2.20
N ALA A 197 -7.71 -5.05 3.49
CA ALA A 197 -6.36 -4.88 4.00
C ALA A 197 -5.43 -6.04 3.62
N LEU A 198 -5.96 -7.27 3.52
CA LEU A 198 -5.21 -8.44 3.06
C LEU A 198 -5.01 -8.44 1.53
N ASN A 199 -6.02 -8.03 0.74
CA ASN A 199 -5.93 -7.99 -0.72
C ASN A 199 -4.94 -6.91 -1.24
N ASP A 200 -4.72 -5.86 -0.46
CA ASP A 200 -3.81 -4.77 -0.81
C ASP A 200 -2.33 -5.08 -0.52
N ALA A 201 -2.02 -6.25 0.06
CA ALA A 201 -0.67 -6.71 0.46
C ALA A 201 0.09 -5.72 1.37
N VAL A 202 -0.54 -4.63 1.80
CA VAL A 202 -0.03 -3.57 2.69
C VAL A 202 -1.21 -3.10 3.54
N ILE A 203 -1.13 -3.34 4.85
CA ILE A 203 -2.07 -2.80 5.83
C ILE A 203 -1.53 -1.42 6.18
N THR A 204 -2.28 -0.37 5.89
CA THR A 204 -1.91 0.98 6.30
C THR A 204 -2.15 1.18 7.79
N GLU A 205 -1.44 2.13 8.41
CA GLU A 205 -1.61 2.47 9.84
C GLU A 205 -3.07 2.82 10.18
N ASP A 206 -3.79 3.47 9.26
CA ASP A 206 -5.21 3.77 9.40
C ASP A 206 -6.06 2.48 9.43
N GLU A 207 -5.74 1.48 8.60
CA GLU A 207 -6.46 0.21 8.52
C GLU A 207 -6.17 -0.68 9.72
N GLU A 208 -4.91 -0.71 10.18
CA GLU A 208 -4.53 -1.37 11.43
C GLU A 208 -5.29 -0.74 12.59
N ALA A 209 -5.32 0.60 12.69
CA ALA A 209 -6.06 1.29 13.75
C ALA A 209 -7.58 1.01 13.71
N ILE A 210 -8.18 0.95 12.52
CA ILE A 210 -9.60 0.59 12.36
C ILE A 210 -9.85 -0.86 12.77
N LEU A 211 -9.02 -1.80 12.30
CA LEU A 211 -9.17 -3.22 12.60
C LEU A 211 -8.92 -3.52 14.08
N THR A 212 -7.92 -2.91 14.69
CA THR A 212 -7.65 -3.01 16.14
C THR A 212 -8.82 -2.45 16.95
N ARG A 213 -9.40 -1.32 16.53
CA ARG A 213 -10.56 -0.75 17.22
C ARG A 213 -11.79 -1.64 17.09
N LEU A 214 -12.08 -2.13 15.87
CA LEU A 214 -13.20 -3.04 15.64
C LEU A 214 -13.03 -4.34 16.41
N ASN A 215 -11.81 -4.90 16.47
CA ASN A 215 -11.49 -6.07 17.28
C ASN A 215 -11.77 -5.82 18.78
N ALA A 216 -11.34 -4.66 19.30
CA ALA A 216 -11.63 -4.28 20.68
C ALA A 216 -13.13 -4.08 20.97
N GLU A 217 -13.91 -3.63 19.99
CA GLU A 217 -15.37 -3.45 20.10
C GLU A 217 -16.14 -4.78 19.96
N LEU A 218 -15.66 -5.70 19.13
CA LEU A 218 -16.24 -7.02 18.92
C LEU A 218 -15.94 -8.00 20.05
N GLY A 219 -14.81 -7.81 20.76
CA GLY A 219 -14.38 -8.74 21.80
C GLY A 219 -13.87 -10.06 21.21
N PRO A 220 -13.90 -11.18 21.95
CA PRO A 220 -13.48 -12.47 21.41
C PRO A 220 -14.40 -12.85 20.26
N PHE A 221 -13.80 -13.07 19.09
CA PHE A 221 -14.54 -13.41 17.88
C PHE A 221 -15.39 -14.65 18.09
N ASP A 222 -16.63 -14.57 17.63
CA ASP A 222 -17.56 -15.69 17.66
C ASP A 222 -17.18 -16.76 16.61
N GLY A 223 -17.85 -17.91 16.67
CA GLY A 223 -17.61 -19.00 15.72
C GLY A 223 -17.95 -18.63 14.27
N ALA A 224 -18.88 -17.70 14.04
CA ALA A 224 -19.34 -17.33 12.71
C ALA A 224 -18.34 -16.42 11.99
N LEU A 225 -17.83 -15.37 12.65
CA LEU A 225 -16.81 -14.49 12.12
C LEU A 225 -15.49 -15.24 11.91
N MET A 226 -15.11 -16.11 12.84
CA MET A 226 -13.92 -16.96 12.66
C MET A 226 -14.04 -17.90 11.47
N SER A 227 -15.21 -18.51 11.26
CA SER A 227 -15.47 -19.34 10.09
C SER A 227 -15.31 -18.53 8.78
N HIS A 228 -15.86 -17.32 8.73
CA HIS A 228 -15.71 -16.44 7.55
C HIS A 228 -14.26 -16.00 7.31
N VAL A 229 -13.51 -15.69 8.37
CA VAL A 229 -12.09 -15.33 8.28
C VAL A 229 -11.26 -16.50 7.76
N VAL A 230 -11.47 -17.72 8.27
CA VAL A 230 -10.76 -18.93 7.82
C VAL A 230 -11.09 -19.22 6.36
N ASN A 231 -12.36 -19.14 5.96
CA ASN A 231 -12.76 -19.35 4.56
C ASN A 231 -12.13 -18.31 3.63
N LEU A 232 -12.10 -17.04 4.05
CA LEU A 232 -11.46 -15.97 3.30
C LEU A 232 -9.96 -16.26 3.10
N LEU A 233 -9.25 -16.61 4.17
CA LEU A 233 -7.82 -16.94 4.10
C LEU A 233 -7.57 -18.16 3.20
N HIS A 234 -8.40 -19.19 3.32
CA HIS A 234 -8.30 -20.40 2.50
C HIS A 234 -8.59 -20.11 1.00
N ASP A 235 -9.54 -19.24 0.67
CA ASP A 235 -9.80 -18.82 -0.71
C ASP A 235 -8.70 -17.92 -1.28
N MET A 236 -8.02 -17.14 -0.43
CA MET A 236 -6.85 -16.35 -0.82
C MET A 236 -5.58 -17.20 -1.04
N MET A 237 -5.52 -18.40 -0.49
CA MET A 237 -4.35 -19.30 -0.51
C MET A 237 -4.46 -20.47 -1.51
N LYS A 238 -5.53 -20.52 -2.31
CA LYS A 238 -5.68 -21.41 -3.48
C LYS A 238 -5.16 -20.76 -4.76
#